data_AF-A0A7S2RM02-F1
#
_entry.id   AF-A0A7S2RM02-F1
#
_cell.length_a   1.000
_cell.length_b   1.000
_cell.length_c   1.000
_cell.angle_alpha   90.00
_cell.angle_beta   90.00
_cell.angle_gamma   90.00
#
_symmetry.space_group_name_H-M   'P 1'
#
loop_
_entity.id
_entity.type
_entity.pdbx_description
1 polymer ?
#
loop_
_entity_poly.entity_id
_entity_poly.type
_entity_poly.pdbx_seq_one_letter_code
_entity_poly.pdbx_strand_id
1 'polypeptide(L)'
;EKHTVSLQLDYYMSAQFAGIATALGHNLYEQKDIDVEFLPICPVGQEMHRVRHNANASSSSDVHLGSIEQNIFIPTLAQDPHLKVKAVAAMFGKSPLCLASLSNKSSNYQES
;
A
#
# COMPACT_ATOMS: atom_id res chain seq x y z
N GLU A 1 0.36 1.06 -27.53
CA GLU A 1 1.19 0.09 -26.77
C GLU A 1 0.30 -0.60 -25.76
N LYS A 2 0.55 -1.88 -25.45
CA LYS A 2 -0.16 -2.58 -24.38
C LYS A 2 0.41 -2.06 -23.07
N HIS A 3 -0.40 -1.44 -22.22
CA HIS A 3 0.05 -0.90 -20.95
C HIS A 3 -0.03 -1.99 -19.88
N THR A 4 1.10 -2.28 -19.24
CA THR A 4 1.18 -3.25 -18.15
C THR A 4 0.95 -2.54 -16.82
N VAL A 5 0.06 -3.10 -16.01
CA VAL A 5 -0.19 -2.66 -14.64
C VAL A 5 0.26 -3.79 -13.71
N SER A 6 1.40 -3.63 -13.03
CA SER A 6 1.81 -4.57 -12.00
C SER A 6 1.24 -4.13 -10.64
N LEU A 7 0.46 -5.01 -10.01
CA LEU A 7 -0.19 -4.80 -8.72
C LEU A 7 0.45 -5.69 -7.65
N GLN A 8 0.89 -5.07 -6.57
CA GLN A 8 1.41 -5.77 -5.39
C GLN A 8 0.51 -5.56 -4.18
N LEU A 9 0.05 -6.64 -3.58
CA LEU A 9 -0.80 -6.58 -2.38
C LEU A 9 0.05 -6.62 -1.10
N ASP A 10 -0.39 -5.93 -0.05
CA ASP A 10 0.16 -5.95 1.32
C ASP A 10 -0.38 -7.11 2.17
N TYR A 11 -1.44 -7.78 1.71
CA TYR A 11 -1.99 -8.97 2.33
C TYR A 11 -2.50 -9.97 1.29
N TYR A 12 -2.75 -11.21 1.71
CA TYR A 12 -3.42 -12.20 0.86
C TYR A 12 -4.77 -11.66 0.38
N MET A 13 -5.16 -12.05 -0.84
CA MET A 13 -6.44 -11.69 -1.45
C MET A 13 -7.59 -11.97 -0.46
N SER A 14 -8.13 -10.93 0.15
CA SER A 14 -9.16 -10.99 1.19
C SER A 14 -10.40 -10.20 0.75
N ALA A 15 -11.44 -10.14 1.59
CA ALA A 15 -12.62 -9.35 1.31
C ALA A 15 -12.31 -7.86 1.02
N GLN A 16 -11.19 -7.34 1.54
CA GLN A 16 -10.72 -5.98 1.26
C GLN A 16 -10.39 -5.77 -0.23
N PHE A 17 -10.09 -6.85 -0.96
CA PHE A 17 -9.75 -6.85 -2.38
C PHE A 17 -10.85 -7.49 -3.25
N ALA A 18 -12.09 -7.55 -2.76
CA ALA A 18 -13.20 -8.19 -3.47
C ALA A 18 -13.43 -7.61 -4.89
N GLY A 19 -13.21 -6.31 -5.08
CA GLY A 19 -13.28 -5.68 -6.40
C GLY A 19 -12.24 -6.20 -7.39
N ILE A 20 -11.01 -6.42 -6.92
CA ILE A 20 -9.92 -6.99 -7.73
C ILE A 20 -10.22 -8.46 -8.06
N ALA A 21 -10.63 -9.24 -7.06
CA ALA A 21 -10.99 -10.65 -7.26
C ALA A 21 -12.17 -10.81 -8.22
N THR A 22 -13.17 -9.93 -8.15
CA THR A 22 -14.31 -9.90 -9.07
C THR A 22 -13.85 -9.54 -10.49
N ALA A 23 -13.01 -8.51 -10.64
CA ALA A 23 -12.48 -8.11 -11.94
C ALA A 23 -11.68 -9.23 -12.62
N LEU A 24 -10.88 -9.96 -11.84
CA LEU A 24 -10.18 -11.16 -12.30
C LEU A 24 -11.15 -12.26 -12.73
N GLY A 25 -12.10 -12.66 -11.87
CA GLY A 25 -13.03 -13.75 -12.15
C GLY A 25 -13.94 -13.51 -13.36
N HIS A 26 -14.13 -12.25 -13.74
CA HIS A 26 -14.94 -11.84 -14.89
C HIS A 26 -14.11 -11.35 -16.10
N ASN A 27 -12.78 -11.53 -16.10
CA ASN A 27 -11.86 -11.08 -17.16
C ASN A 27 -12.04 -9.60 -17.55
N LEU A 28 -12.38 -8.74 -16.57
CA LEU A 28 -12.69 -7.33 -16.85
C LEU A 28 -11.46 -6.53 -17.31
N TYR A 29 -10.26 -6.92 -16.85
CA TYR A 29 -9.02 -6.28 -17.27
C TYR A 29 -8.72 -6.55 -18.75
N GLU A 30 -8.82 -7.81 -19.19
CA GLU A 30 -8.64 -8.21 -20.58
C GLU A 30 -9.66 -7.54 -21.50
N GLN A 31 -10.94 -7.49 -21.08
CA GLN A 31 -12.01 -6.79 -21.81
C GLN A 31 -11.77 -5.28 -21.97
N LYS A 32 -10.84 -4.71 -21.19
CA LYS A 32 -10.43 -3.31 -21.23
C LYS A 32 -9.02 -3.11 -21.79
N ASP A 33 -8.42 -4.16 -22.37
CA ASP A 33 -7.05 -4.15 -22.88
C ASP A 33 -6.00 -3.75 -21.83
N ILE A 34 -6.28 -4.05 -20.55
CA ILE A 34 -5.35 -3.81 -19.43
C ILE A 34 -4.62 -5.13 -19.14
N ASP A 35 -3.29 -5.11 -19.29
CA ASP A 35 -2.46 -6.25 -18.92
C ASP A 35 -2.09 -6.15 -17.44
N VAL A 36 -2.73 -6.95 -16.58
CA VAL A 36 -2.49 -6.89 -15.13
C VAL A 36 -1.59 -8.03 -14.69
N GLU A 37 -0.46 -7.69 -14.08
CA GLU A 37 0.44 -8.63 -13.44
C GLU A 37 0.29 -8.55 -11.92
N PHE A 38 0.06 -9.68 -11.25
CA PHE A 38 0.04 -9.74 -9.79
C PHE A 38 1.41 -10.15 -9.25
N LEU A 39 2.05 -9.24 -8.52
CA LEU A 39 3.33 -9.48 -7.88
C LEU A 39 3.16 -10.23 -6.54
N PRO A 40 4.20 -10.94 -6.07
CA PRO A 40 4.17 -11.56 -4.75
C PRO A 40 3.87 -10.55 -3.64
N ILE A 41 3.19 -11.00 -2.58
CA ILE A 41 2.78 -10.17 -1.44
C ILE A 41 3.98 -9.41 -0.87
N CYS A 42 3.77 -8.12 -0.60
CA CYS A 42 4.80 -7.26 -0.05
C CYS A 42 4.98 -7.51 1.45
N PRO A 43 6.23 -7.60 1.97
CA PRO A 43 6.47 -7.56 3.40
C PRO A 43 5.98 -6.24 4.01
N VAL A 44 5.41 -6.33 5.22
CA VAL A 44 4.90 -5.16 5.96
C VAL A 44 5.98 -4.09 6.12
N GLY A 45 5.64 -2.86 5.79
CA GLY A 45 6.54 -1.69 5.87
C GLY A 45 7.48 -1.51 4.67
N GLN A 46 7.46 -2.42 3.69
CA GLN A 46 8.29 -2.33 2.47
C GLN A 46 7.49 -1.89 1.24
N GLU A 47 6.21 -1.61 1.37
CA GLU A 47 5.26 -1.42 0.26
C GLU A 47 5.68 -0.24 -0.61
N MET A 48 6.00 0.91 -0.02
CA MET A 48 6.46 2.08 -0.78
C MET A 48 7.83 1.86 -1.45
N HIS A 49 8.76 1.19 -0.78
CA HIS A 49 10.07 0.87 -1.35
C HIS A 49 9.94 -0.08 -2.54
N ARG A 50 9.04 -1.06 -2.48
CA ARG A 50 8.78 -1.98 -3.58
C ARG A 50 8.10 -1.31 -4.77
N VAL A 51 7.10 -0.46 -4.54
CA VAL A 51 6.48 0.35 -5.61
C VAL A 51 7.56 1.17 -6.32
N ARG A 52 8.44 1.83 -5.56
CA ARG A 52 9.54 2.61 -6.12
C ARG A 52 10.56 1.76 -6.87
N HIS A 53 10.97 0.63 -6.29
CA HIS A 53 11.93 -0.29 -6.90
C HIS A 53 11.40 -0.83 -8.23
N ASN A 54 10.16 -1.31 -8.26
CA ASN A 54 9.53 -1.87 -9.46
C ASN A 54 9.35 -0.80 -10.54
N ALA A 55 8.94 0.41 -10.16
CA ALA A 55 8.86 1.54 -11.09
C ALA A 55 10.20 1.94 -11.69
N ASN A 56 11.30 1.82 -10.95
CA ASN A 56 12.64 2.11 -11.47
C ASN A 56 13.20 0.98 -12.35
N ALA A 57 12.73 -0.26 -12.15
CA ALA A 57 13.19 -1.44 -12.88
C ALA A 57 12.44 -1.69 -14.19
N SER A 58 11.34 -0.98 -14.43
CA SER A 58 10.41 -1.25 -15.54
C SER A 58 10.44 -0.16 -16.61
N SER A 59 9.74 -0.39 -17.71
CA SER A 59 9.66 0.58 -18.81
C SER A 59 8.84 1.81 -18.38
N SER A 60 9.07 2.95 -19.03
CA SER A 60 8.34 4.19 -18.72
C SER A 60 6.83 4.13 -19.01
N SER A 61 6.38 3.12 -19.77
CA SER A 61 4.97 2.89 -20.09
C SER A 61 4.23 2.02 -19.07
N ASP A 62 4.94 1.43 -18.11
CA ASP A 62 4.38 0.53 -17.10
C ASP A 62 3.94 1.29 -15.86
N VAL A 63 2.86 0.82 -15.23
CA VAL A 63 2.32 1.40 -14.00
C VAL A 63 2.47 0.38 -12.87
N HIS A 64 3.07 0.79 -11.75
CA HIS A 64 3.21 -0.05 -10.56
C HIS A 64 2.34 0.47 -9.43
N LEU A 65 1.51 -0.41 -8.91
CA LEU A 65 0.60 -0.13 -7.80
C LEU A 65 0.89 -1.07 -6.63
N GLY A 66 0.83 -0.52 -5.42
CA GLY A 66 0.90 -1.28 -4.18
C GLY A 66 -0.31 -0.96 -3.30
N SER A 67 -0.89 -1.95 -2.62
CA SER A 67 -1.74 -1.67 -1.46
C SER A 67 -0.86 -1.42 -0.23
N ILE A 68 -1.30 -0.50 0.62
CA ILE A 68 -0.58 -0.07 1.81
C ILE A 68 -1.55 0.54 2.82
N GLU A 69 -1.39 0.21 4.09
CA GLU A 69 -2.15 0.84 5.17
C GLU A 69 -1.75 2.31 5.38
N GLN A 70 -2.72 3.19 5.66
CA GLN A 70 -2.47 4.63 5.80
C GLN A 70 -1.53 4.98 6.97
N ASN A 71 -1.61 4.22 8.07
CA ASN A 71 -0.72 4.29 9.23
C ASN A 71 0.72 3.90 8.92
N ILE A 72 0.99 3.28 7.77
CA ILE A 72 2.34 3.02 7.26
C ILE A 72 2.69 4.06 6.19
N PHE A 73 1.81 4.32 5.24
CA PHE A 73 2.05 5.24 4.11
C PHE A 73 2.49 6.64 4.56
N ILE A 74 1.72 7.26 5.47
CA ILE A 74 1.95 8.64 5.89
C ILE A 74 3.30 8.79 6.61
N PRO A 75 3.61 8.03 7.67
CA PRO A 75 4.90 8.19 8.36
C PRO A 75 6.08 7.79 7.47
N THR A 76 5.97 6.76 6.64
CA THR A 76 7.05 6.35 5.74
C THR A 76 7.37 7.45 4.71
N LEU A 77 6.36 8.08 4.10
CA LEU A 77 6.60 9.19 3.17
C LEU A 77 7.16 10.44 3.87
N ALA A 78 6.75 10.69 5.12
CA ALA A 78 7.30 11.79 5.91
C ALA A 78 8.77 11.57 6.27
N GLN A 79 9.17 10.31 6.52
CA GLN A 79 10.55 9.92 6.81
C GLN A 79 11.44 9.86 5.57
N ASP A 80 10.90 9.40 4.44
CA ASP A 80 11.62 9.32 3.15
C ASP A 80 10.81 9.94 1.99
N PRO A 81 10.89 11.27 1.80
CA PRO A 81 10.22 11.96 0.70
C PRO A 81 10.76 11.56 -0.69
N HIS A 82 11.94 10.93 -0.78
CA HIS A 82 12.54 10.54 -2.06
C HIS A 82 11.82 9.37 -2.71
N LEU A 83 10.99 8.63 -1.96
CA LEU A 83 10.10 7.61 -2.49
C LEU A 83 9.16 8.17 -3.56
N LYS A 84 8.68 9.42 -3.40
CA LYS A 84 7.74 10.10 -4.32
C LYS A 84 6.55 9.24 -4.74
N VAL A 85 6.08 8.37 -3.87
CA VAL A 85 4.88 7.55 -4.11
C VAL A 85 3.64 8.39 -3.80
N LYS A 86 2.61 8.27 -4.64
CA LYS A 86 1.34 8.98 -4.48
C LYS A 86 0.20 8.00 -4.24
N ALA A 87 -0.65 8.28 -3.26
CA ALA A 87 -1.91 7.55 -3.08
C ALA A 87 -2.88 7.90 -4.22
N VAL A 88 -3.33 6.88 -4.97
CA VAL A 88 -4.27 7.04 -6.11
C VAL A 88 -5.71 6.67 -5.74
N ALA A 89 -5.90 5.83 -4.72
CA ALA A 89 -7.18 5.49 -4.13
C ALA A 89 -6.95 5.15 -2.66
N ALA A 90 -7.88 5.54 -1.79
CA ALA A 90 -7.78 5.29 -0.36
C ALA A 90 -9.18 5.13 0.25
N MET A 91 -9.36 4.07 1.02
CA MET A 91 -10.55 3.89 1.85
C MET A 91 -10.39 4.69 3.14
N PHE A 92 -10.69 5.97 3.10
CA PHE A 92 -10.72 6.81 4.30
C PHE A 92 -12.04 6.58 5.04
N GLY A 93 -12.01 5.81 6.12
CA GLY A 93 -13.18 5.61 6.99
C GLY A 93 -12.99 4.50 8.02
N LYS A 94 -12.56 4.88 9.24
CA LYS A 94 -12.37 4.06 10.47
C LYS A 94 -11.51 2.78 10.27
N SER A 95 -10.27 2.65 10.77
CA SER A 95 -9.51 3.42 11.75
C SER A 95 -8.03 2.94 11.90
N PRO A 96 -7.02 3.82 12.09
CA PRO A 96 -5.64 3.46 12.49
C PRO A 96 -5.53 3.20 14.02
N LEU A 97 -6.34 2.28 14.54
CA LEU A 97 -6.87 2.23 15.92
C LEU A 97 -5.87 1.94 17.06
N CYS A 98 -5.80 2.82 18.08
CA CYS A 98 -5.93 2.44 19.50
C CYS A 98 -6.34 3.64 20.39
N LEU A 99 -6.80 3.35 21.61
CA LEU A 99 -6.98 4.30 22.73
C LEU A 99 -5.97 3.95 23.83
N ALA A 100 -5.23 4.95 24.32
CA ALA A 100 -4.17 4.83 25.31
C ALA A 100 -4.49 5.59 26.61
N SER A 101 -3.93 5.14 27.73
CA SER A 101 -4.07 5.75 29.06
C SER A 101 -2.83 5.48 29.94
N LEU A 102 -2.53 6.35 30.91
CA LEU A 102 -1.57 6.12 31.99
C LEU A 102 -2.28 5.42 33.17
N SER A 103 -1.67 4.39 33.78
CA SER A 103 -2.31 3.65 34.89
C SER A 103 -2.29 4.40 36.23
N ASN A 104 -1.30 5.26 36.48
CA ASN A 104 -1.20 6.20 37.59
C ASN A 104 0.00 7.15 37.37
N LYS A 105 -0.13 8.43 37.77
CA LYS A 105 0.99 9.38 37.79
C LYS A 105 1.56 9.40 39.21
N SER A 106 2.50 8.51 39.54
CA SER A 106 3.27 8.65 40.79
C SER A 106 4.17 9.88 40.67
N SER A 107 3.84 10.92 41.43
CA SER A 107 4.67 12.09 41.65
C SER A 107 5.96 11.69 42.37
N ASN A 108 7.02 11.34 41.63
CA ASN A 108 8.44 11.38 42.04
C ASN A 108 9.37 10.96 40.88
N TYR A 109 9.34 11.68 39.76
CA TYR A 109 10.45 11.64 38.79
C TYR A 109 11.35 12.85 39.05
N GLN A 110 12.45 12.63 39.78
CA GLN A 110 13.65 13.45 39.69
C GLN A 110 14.63 12.68 38.79
N GLU A 111 14.94 13.22 37.62
CA GLU A 111 16.13 12.83 36.88
C GLU A 111 17.30 13.69 37.35
N SER A 112 18.47 13.03 37.48
CA SER A 112 19.77 13.57 37.86
C SER A 112 20.26 14.69 36.95
#